data_AF-A0A519T906-F1
#
_entry.id   AF-A0A519T906-F1
#
_cell.length_a   1.000
_cell.length_b   1.000
_cell.length_c   1.000
_cell.angle_alpha   90.00
_cell.angle_beta   90.00
_cell.angle_gamma   90.00
#
_symmetry.space_group_name_H-M   'P 1'
#
loop_
_entity.id
_entity.type
_entity.pdbx_description
1 polymer ?
#
loop_
_entity_poly.entity_id
_entity_poly.type
_entity_poly.pdbx_seq_one_letter_code
_entity_poly.pdbx_strand_id
1 'polypeptide(L)'
;KLNAERKAVFGAIDTHLLGTSRITTTNNCVPWDMVAVGRRFIFGFNVVIGLKTETELADVFGVYQYANREFQPLGLEMLENATFLEEFRNLYKYYKNTQFVKFAVRGPHLFMVFRVGKSASDIKTFKWLLDEENDSLSYLDNRSDHEYTYPPQQEFGWKRATRDMQVPGKYPHISIEDKVFVETIGGDLTIKVENNTESGRGILAEPVADKDQSLDDSEIHYAVLDNLILLKIKPYQEPDYRYFLFNTKLRTAQRLDALAEACVLLPDSQGLIFPHGFYLQTGASKLFDNGLRNMQFEKRLASPNGEDFLYVFYNREDGTYLLLSYNLIAQRVDNPIICHGYALFEDGELCYFRADEEPKKHHAVQIWQTPYVAPDYELPVTQDSALYKLGNKEIVRAMAEVQEVLTLVGKEDSYAGLYLDLIKRTTTLADAYHWLRDPAAQALAEPLAAIQQTATAAVDEFDKVRSIRKSTAETTQRVLGQADELRARIARMPDVTEVNDYVRLLAELRAARG
;
A
#
# COMPACT_ATOMS: atom_id res chain seq x y z
N LYS A 1 -10.35 22.15 11.54
CA LYS A 1 -11.66 22.84 11.58
C LYS A 1 -12.59 22.26 10.52
N LEU A 2 -12.27 22.41 9.23
CA LEU A 2 -13.07 21.87 8.12
C LEU A 2 -13.49 20.40 8.29
N ASN A 3 -12.57 19.50 8.68
CA ASN A 3 -12.94 18.09 8.89
C ASN A 3 -14.03 17.89 9.95
N ALA A 4 -13.98 18.67 11.03
CA ALA A 4 -14.94 18.54 12.12
C ALA A 4 -16.34 18.99 11.67
N GLU A 5 -16.41 20.09 10.91
CA GLU A 5 -17.67 20.57 10.32
C GLU A 5 -18.20 19.60 9.26
N ARG A 6 -17.32 19.06 8.40
CA ARG A 6 -17.69 18.02 7.43
C ARG A 6 -18.29 16.81 8.12
N LYS A 7 -17.64 16.26 9.16
CA LYS A 7 -18.16 15.14 9.95
C LYS A 7 -19.51 15.45 10.59
N ALA A 8 -19.72 16.69 11.06
CA ALA A 8 -21.01 17.10 11.62
C ALA A 8 -22.13 17.20 10.55
N VAL A 9 -21.79 17.58 9.32
CA VAL A 9 -22.76 17.75 8.22
C VAL A 9 -23.12 16.42 7.57
N PHE A 10 -22.14 15.56 7.30
CA PHE A 10 -22.32 14.31 6.55
C PHE A 10 -22.48 13.07 7.43
N GLY A 11 -22.39 13.24 8.74
CA GLY A 11 -22.26 12.13 9.67
C GLY A 11 -20.85 11.53 9.63
N ALA A 12 -20.45 10.95 10.76
CA ALA A 12 -19.22 10.18 10.86
C ALA A 12 -19.50 8.94 11.70
N ILE A 13 -19.12 7.78 11.17
CA ILE A 13 -19.09 6.55 11.93
C ILE A 13 -17.64 6.29 12.31
N ASP A 14 -17.31 6.48 13.58
CA ASP A 14 -15.99 6.17 14.08
C ASP A 14 -15.89 4.68 14.47
N THR A 15 -14.75 4.07 14.16
CA THR A 15 -14.50 2.66 14.49
C THR A 15 -14.33 2.47 16.00
N HIS A 16 -15.19 1.67 16.63
CA HIS A 16 -15.09 1.35 18.06
C HIS A 16 -15.75 0.01 18.41
N LEU A 17 -15.30 -0.60 19.51
CA LEU A 17 -15.83 -1.86 20.00
C LEU A 17 -17.23 -1.63 20.60
N LEU A 18 -18.24 -2.32 20.05
CA LEU A 18 -19.60 -2.31 20.56
C LEU A 18 -19.83 -3.37 21.64
N GLY A 19 -19.14 -4.51 21.52
CA GLY A 19 -19.25 -5.58 22.49
C GLY A 19 -18.51 -6.86 22.09
N THR A 20 -18.64 -7.87 22.94
CA THR A 20 -18.17 -9.22 22.66
C THR A 20 -19.30 -10.18 22.92
N SER A 21 -19.60 -11.01 21.93
CA SER A 21 -20.61 -12.06 22.00
C SER A 21 -19.95 -13.43 21.89
N ARG A 22 -20.76 -14.49 21.92
CA ARG A 22 -20.27 -15.87 21.83
C ARG A 22 -21.12 -16.68 20.88
N ILE A 23 -20.44 -17.42 20.00
CA ILE A 23 -21.04 -18.48 19.20
C ILE A 23 -20.76 -19.80 19.91
N THR A 24 -21.81 -20.61 20.10
CA THR A 24 -21.69 -21.94 20.72
C THR A 24 -22.04 -23.00 19.70
N THR A 25 -21.12 -23.93 19.48
CA THR A 25 -21.28 -25.10 18.61
C THR A 25 -21.61 -26.35 19.43
N THR A 26 -22.19 -27.36 18.78
CA THR A 26 -22.59 -28.63 19.43
C THR A 26 -21.37 -29.41 19.94
N ASN A 27 -20.33 -29.47 19.11
CA ASN A 27 -19.11 -30.25 19.30
C ASN A 27 -17.90 -29.32 19.40
N ASN A 28 -16.82 -29.80 20.01
CA ASN A 28 -15.56 -29.06 19.96
C ASN A 28 -15.09 -28.98 18.51
N CYS A 29 -14.83 -27.77 18.03
CA CYS A 29 -14.43 -27.54 16.65
C CYS A 29 -13.36 -26.46 16.55
N VAL A 30 -12.70 -26.44 15.39
CA VAL A 30 -11.82 -25.35 14.97
C VAL A 30 -12.61 -24.48 13.99
N PRO A 31 -12.91 -23.21 14.32
CA PRO A 31 -13.65 -22.33 13.44
C PRO A 31 -12.74 -21.81 12.31
N TRP A 32 -13.30 -21.68 11.11
CA TRP A 32 -12.55 -21.37 9.89
C TRP A 32 -13.06 -20.17 9.13
N ASP A 33 -14.37 -19.91 9.16
CA ASP A 33 -14.91 -18.72 8.55
C ASP A 33 -16.33 -18.41 9.02
N MET A 34 -16.82 -17.24 8.62
CA MET A 34 -18.21 -16.85 8.79
C MET A 34 -18.73 -16.04 7.60
N VAL A 35 -20.04 -16.03 7.41
CA VAL A 35 -20.69 -15.16 6.42
C VAL A 35 -22.08 -14.73 6.89
N ALA A 36 -22.44 -13.48 6.61
CA ALA A 36 -23.80 -12.98 6.77
C ALA A 36 -24.64 -13.31 5.53
N VAL A 37 -25.88 -13.73 5.75
CA VAL A 37 -26.92 -13.92 4.74
C VAL A 37 -28.14 -13.13 5.21
N GLY A 38 -28.18 -11.85 4.81
CA GLY A 38 -29.11 -10.88 5.38
C GLY A 38 -28.94 -10.79 6.90
N ARG A 39 -30.01 -11.07 7.67
CA ARG A 39 -29.96 -11.07 9.15
C ARG A 39 -29.50 -12.39 9.77
N ARG A 40 -29.33 -13.43 8.94
CA ARG A 40 -28.82 -14.73 9.36
C ARG A 40 -27.32 -14.81 9.16
N PHE A 41 -26.72 -15.77 9.83
CA PHE A 41 -25.28 -15.92 9.89
C PHE A 41 -24.93 -17.39 9.79
N ILE A 42 -23.96 -17.72 8.95
CA ILE A 42 -23.43 -19.08 8.82
C ILE A 42 -22.02 -19.08 9.40
N PHE A 43 -21.81 -19.96 10.38
CA PHE A 43 -20.53 -20.22 11.00
C PHE A 43 -19.96 -21.51 10.45
N GLY A 44 -18.77 -21.45 9.86
CA GLY A 44 -18.10 -22.58 9.26
C GLY A 44 -16.92 -23.04 10.12
N PHE A 45 -16.86 -24.33 10.40
CA PHE A 45 -15.88 -24.93 11.28
C PHE A 45 -15.56 -26.36 10.86
N ASN A 46 -14.57 -26.97 11.51
CA ASN A 46 -14.24 -28.37 11.32
C ASN A 46 -14.20 -29.06 12.70
N VAL A 47 -15.05 -30.08 12.88
CA VAL A 47 -15.04 -30.93 14.08
C VAL A 47 -13.94 -32.00 13.97
N VAL A 48 -13.24 -32.26 15.07
CA VAL A 48 -12.33 -33.41 15.16
C VAL A 48 -13.17 -34.68 15.31
N ILE A 49 -13.26 -35.46 14.24
CA ILE A 49 -14.05 -36.70 14.20
C ILE A 49 -13.33 -37.78 15.01
N GLY A 50 -13.83 -38.04 16.23
CA GLY A 50 -13.30 -39.10 17.10
C GLY A 50 -13.85 -40.48 16.76
N LEU A 51 -15.13 -40.74 17.09
CA LEU A 51 -15.79 -42.05 16.94
C LEU A 51 -16.87 -42.06 15.84
N LYS A 52 -17.19 -40.91 15.24
CA LYS A 52 -18.18 -40.80 14.16
C LYS A 52 -17.61 -41.39 12.87
N THR A 53 -18.44 -42.17 12.17
CA THR A 53 -18.04 -42.84 10.91
C THR A 53 -18.27 -41.95 9.68
N GLU A 54 -19.19 -41.00 9.76
CA GLU A 54 -19.55 -40.07 8.69
C GLU A 54 -19.64 -38.63 9.22
N THR A 55 -19.24 -37.67 8.38
CA THR A 55 -19.36 -36.23 8.66
C THR A 55 -20.76 -35.76 8.31
N GLU A 56 -21.45 -35.16 9.27
CA GLU A 56 -22.78 -34.56 9.05
C GLU A 56 -22.66 -33.06 8.80
N LEU A 57 -23.72 -32.45 8.27
CA LEU A 57 -23.73 -31.01 7.99
C LEU A 57 -23.49 -30.17 9.26
N ALA A 58 -24.03 -30.60 10.39
CA ALA A 58 -23.85 -29.98 11.72
C ALA A 58 -22.43 -30.11 12.29
N ASP A 59 -21.58 -30.95 11.68
CA ASP A 59 -20.16 -31.05 12.04
C ASP A 59 -19.29 -30.03 11.28
N VAL A 60 -19.88 -29.28 10.34
CA VAL A 60 -19.18 -28.31 9.49
C VAL A 60 -19.80 -26.92 9.57
N PHE A 61 -21.13 -26.83 9.72
CA PHE A 61 -21.85 -25.57 9.73
C PHE A 61 -22.75 -25.41 10.96
N GLY A 62 -22.89 -24.17 11.40
CA GLY A 62 -23.92 -23.72 12.34
C GLY A 62 -24.58 -22.47 11.79
N VAL A 63 -25.90 -22.36 11.93
CA VAL A 63 -26.66 -21.17 11.51
C VAL A 63 -27.14 -20.44 12.73
N TYR A 64 -27.04 -19.11 12.71
CA TYR A 64 -27.40 -18.24 13.81
C TYR A 64 -28.23 -17.05 13.30
N GLN A 65 -29.18 -16.59 14.10
CA GLN A 65 -29.80 -15.28 13.94
C GLN A 65 -28.91 -14.25 14.63
N TYR A 66 -28.56 -13.17 13.93
CA TYR A 66 -27.92 -12.02 14.55
C TYR A 66 -28.99 -11.00 14.93
N ALA A 67 -29.14 -10.75 16.23
CA ALA A 67 -30.10 -9.78 16.76
C ALA A 67 -29.60 -9.21 18.10
N ASN A 68 -29.74 -7.90 18.30
CA ASN A 68 -29.29 -7.22 19.52
C ASN A 68 -27.83 -7.54 19.91
N ARG A 69 -26.95 -7.71 18.91
CA ARG A 69 -25.53 -8.07 19.09
C ARG A 69 -25.31 -9.43 19.77
N GLU A 70 -26.30 -10.31 19.66
CA GLU A 70 -26.24 -11.70 20.10
C GLU A 70 -26.43 -12.67 18.93
N PHE A 71 -25.77 -13.82 19.03
CA PHE A 71 -25.87 -14.91 18.05
C PHE A 71 -26.76 -16.02 18.61
N GLN A 72 -28.01 -16.06 18.15
CA GLN A 72 -28.98 -17.06 18.61
C GLN A 72 -28.95 -18.27 17.67
N PRO A 73 -28.71 -19.50 18.14
CA PRO A 73 -28.62 -20.67 17.29
C PRO A 73 -29.97 -20.97 16.61
N LEU A 74 -29.91 -21.25 15.31
CA LEU A 74 -31.00 -21.74 14.48
C LEU A 74 -30.68 -23.17 14.01
N GLY A 75 -31.68 -23.83 13.43
CA GLY A 75 -31.46 -25.09 12.70
C GLY A 75 -30.76 -24.86 11.36
N LEU A 76 -30.44 -25.96 10.67
CA LEU A 76 -29.73 -25.94 9.38
C LEU A 76 -30.68 -25.91 8.18
N GLU A 77 -31.97 -25.66 8.38
CA GLU A 77 -33.01 -25.76 7.34
C GLU A 77 -32.71 -24.86 6.13
N MET A 78 -32.02 -23.73 6.34
CA MET A 78 -31.54 -22.84 5.28
C MET A 78 -30.58 -23.52 4.29
N LEU A 79 -29.86 -24.54 4.74
CA LEU A 79 -28.88 -25.30 3.97
C LEU A 79 -29.41 -26.66 3.52
N GLU A 80 -30.65 -27.00 3.87
CA GLU A 80 -31.25 -28.28 3.50
C GLU A 80 -31.73 -28.28 2.05
N ASN A 81 -30.89 -28.79 1.16
CA ASN A 81 -31.24 -29.09 -0.21
C ASN A 81 -30.84 -30.53 -0.53
N ALA A 82 -31.76 -31.33 -1.10
CA ALA A 82 -31.54 -32.76 -1.32
C ALA A 82 -30.31 -33.05 -2.18
N THR A 83 -30.11 -32.27 -3.26
CA THR A 83 -28.96 -32.39 -4.15
C THR A 83 -27.67 -32.02 -3.42
N PHE A 84 -27.67 -30.89 -2.71
CA PHE A 84 -26.52 -30.46 -1.92
C PHE A 84 -26.13 -31.50 -0.86
N LEU A 85 -27.09 -32.07 -0.13
CA LEU A 85 -26.82 -33.06 0.92
C LEU A 85 -26.21 -34.35 0.35
N GLU A 86 -26.68 -34.81 -0.82
CA GLU A 86 -26.08 -35.95 -1.50
C GLU A 86 -24.64 -35.66 -1.92
N GLU A 87 -24.40 -34.51 -2.54
CA GLU A 87 -23.08 -34.12 -3.03
C GLU A 87 -22.10 -33.82 -1.90
N PHE A 88 -22.56 -33.23 -0.79
CA PHE A 88 -21.80 -33.02 0.43
C PHE A 88 -21.32 -34.36 1.02
N ARG A 89 -22.22 -35.35 1.14
CA ARG A 89 -21.83 -36.70 1.59
C ARG A 89 -20.82 -37.35 0.64
N ASN A 90 -21.03 -37.19 -0.66
CA ASN A 90 -20.10 -37.70 -1.68
C ASN A 90 -18.71 -37.06 -1.54
N LEU A 91 -18.64 -35.75 -1.26
CA LEU A 91 -17.38 -35.04 -1.05
C LEU A 91 -16.56 -35.68 0.09
N TYR A 92 -17.15 -35.83 1.27
CA TYR A 92 -16.48 -36.45 2.42
C TYR A 92 -16.21 -37.96 2.23
N LYS A 93 -17.03 -38.66 1.45
CA LYS A 93 -16.84 -40.09 1.15
C LYS A 93 -15.65 -40.33 0.21
N TYR A 94 -15.49 -39.51 -0.82
CA TYR A 94 -14.47 -39.73 -1.87
C TYR A 94 -13.15 -39.01 -1.58
N TYR A 95 -13.17 -37.91 -0.82
CA TYR A 95 -11.98 -37.12 -0.51
C TYR A 95 -11.68 -37.15 0.99
N LYS A 96 -10.68 -37.95 1.38
CA LYS A 96 -10.33 -38.20 2.79
C LYS A 96 -9.85 -36.96 3.56
N ASN A 97 -9.27 -35.99 2.86
CA ASN A 97 -8.73 -34.76 3.46
C ASN A 97 -9.70 -33.58 3.28
N THR A 98 -11.00 -33.85 3.15
CA THR A 98 -12.00 -32.78 2.99
C THR A 98 -12.06 -31.91 4.23
N GLN A 99 -11.88 -30.61 4.03
CA GLN A 99 -11.97 -29.62 5.08
C GLN A 99 -12.70 -28.39 4.56
N PHE A 100 -13.63 -27.84 5.32
CA PHE A 100 -14.20 -26.53 5.02
C PHE A 100 -13.15 -25.45 5.28
N VAL A 101 -12.97 -24.51 4.36
CA VAL A 101 -11.92 -23.49 4.47
C VAL A 101 -12.42 -22.05 4.36
N LYS A 102 -13.49 -21.76 3.63
CA LYS A 102 -13.90 -20.37 3.37
C LYS A 102 -15.33 -20.24 2.85
N PHE A 103 -15.98 -19.14 3.23
CA PHE A 103 -17.11 -18.57 2.51
C PHE A 103 -16.63 -17.46 1.58
N ALA A 104 -17.05 -17.47 0.32
CA ALA A 104 -16.70 -16.41 -0.63
C ALA A 104 -17.95 -15.87 -1.32
N VAL A 105 -18.25 -14.59 -1.07
CA VAL A 105 -19.34 -13.88 -1.75
C VAL A 105 -18.81 -13.17 -2.99
N ARG A 106 -19.45 -13.41 -4.14
CA ARG A 106 -19.11 -12.84 -5.45
C ARG A 106 -20.39 -12.48 -6.21
N GLY A 107 -20.71 -11.19 -6.23
CA GLY A 107 -22.00 -10.74 -6.73
C GLY A 107 -23.14 -11.42 -5.95
N PRO A 108 -24.15 -11.97 -6.62
CA PRO A 108 -25.28 -12.64 -5.95
C PRO A 108 -24.96 -14.08 -5.52
N HIS A 109 -23.71 -14.55 -5.63
CA HIS A 109 -23.36 -15.93 -5.35
C HIS A 109 -22.52 -16.08 -4.09
N LEU A 110 -22.87 -17.08 -3.28
CA LEU A 110 -22.08 -17.57 -2.16
C LEU A 110 -21.41 -18.89 -2.56
N PHE A 111 -20.10 -18.95 -2.43
CA PHE A 111 -19.31 -20.17 -2.58
C PHE A 111 -18.91 -20.69 -1.21
N MET A 112 -19.26 -21.93 -0.92
CA MET A 112 -18.70 -22.67 0.21
C MET A 112 -17.50 -23.48 -0.29
N VAL A 113 -16.30 -23.09 0.13
CA VAL A 113 -15.04 -23.63 -0.38
C VAL A 113 -14.52 -24.70 0.56
N PHE A 114 -14.20 -25.85 -0.03
CA PHE A 114 -13.62 -27.00 0.65
C PHE A 114 -12.26 -27.32 0.05
N ARG A 115 -11.25 -27.55 0.90
CA ARG A 115 -9.98 -28.15 0.48
C ARG A 115 -10.15 -29.66 0.47
N VAL A 116 -9.74 -30.31 -0.61
CA VAL A 116 -9.86 -31.78 -0.79
C VAL A 116 -8.52 -32.48 -0.94
N GLY A 117 -7.46 -31.73 -1.22
CA GLY A 117 -6.09 -32.22 -1.41
C GLY A 117 -5.11 -31.67 -0.39
N LYS A 118 -3.81 -31.76 -0.71
CA LYS A 118 -2.74 -31.26 0.16
C LYS A 118 -2.44 -29.79 -0.11
N SER A 119 -2.62 -29.33 -1.34
CA SER A 119 -2.41 -27.94 -1.69
C SER A 119 -3.64 -27.11 -1.32
N ALA A 120 -3.44 -25.86 -0.90
CA ALA A 120 -4.55 -24.90 -0.78
C ALA A 120 -5.24 -24.59 -2.12
N SER A 121 -4.67 -25.01 -3.25
CA SER A 121 -5.29 -24.95 -4.59
C SER A 121 -6.18 -26.14 -4.94
N ASP A 122 -6.08 -27.25 -4.21
CA ASP A 122 -6.92 -28.43 -4.42
C ASP A 122 -8.27 -28.22 -3.74
N ILE A 123 -9.17 -27.51 -4.43
CA ILE A 123 -10.46 -27.10 -3.87
C ILE A 123 -11.66 -27.69 -4.61
N LYS A 124 -12.78 -27.77 -3.88
CA LYS A 124 -14.13 -27.93 -4.42
C LYS A 124 -15.04 -26.88 -3.82
N THR A 125 -16.00 -26.40 -4.61
CA THR A 125 -16.90 -25.33 -4.20
C THR A 125 -18.35 -25.76 -4.37
N PHE A 126 -19.19 -25.48 -3.39
CA PHE A 126 -20.64 -25.48 -3.56
C PHE A 126 -21.11 -24.06 -3.81
N LYS A 127 -21.79 -23.84 -4.93
CA LYS A 127 -22.29 -22.54 -5.35
C LYS A 127 -23.76 -22.41 -4.96
N TRP A 128 -24.08 -21.28 -4.32
CA TRP A 128 -25.41 -20.90 -3.87
C TRP A 128 -25.76 -19.52 -4.41
N LEU A 129 -27.03 -19.31 -4.73
CA LEU A 129 -27.59 -17.99 -4.98
C LEU A 129 -28.05 -17.38 -3.65
N LEU A 130 -27.56 -16.18 -3.36
CA LEU A 130 -28.01 -15.33 -2.25
C LEU A 130 -29.25 -14.57 -2.68
N ASP A 131 -30.33 -14.74 -1.93
CA ASP A 131 -31.53 -13.93 -2.02
C ASP A 131 -31.55 -12.98 -0.81
N GLU A 132 -31.12 -11.74 -1.05
CA GLU A 132 -31.04 -10.69 -0.03
C GLU A 132 -32.42 -10.21 0.41
N GLU A 133 -33.47 -10.33 -0.43
CA GLU A 133 -34.83 -9.90 -0.05
C GLU A 133 -35.47 -10.85 0.96
N ASN A 134 -35.21 -12.16 0.82
CA ASN A 134 -35.82 -13.20 1.65
C ASN A 134 -34.87 -13.81 2.70
N ASP A 135 -33.66 -13.26 2.88
CA ASP A 135 -32.60 -13.80 3.73
C ASP A 135 -32.42 -15.31 3.49
N SER A 136 -32.35 -15.74 2.23
CA SER A 136 -32.39 -17.17 1.86
C SER A 136 -31.28 -17.57 0.88
N LEU A 137 -31.01 -18.88 0.82
CA LEU A 137 -30.02 -19.47 -0.06
C LEU A 137 -30.66 -20.52 -0.96
N SER A 138 -30.37 -20.44 -2.25
CA SER A 138 -30.78 -21.46 -3.23
C SER A 138 -29.55 -22.17 -3.76
N TYR A 139 -29.49 -23.49 -3.57
CA TYR A 139 -28.38 -24.30 -4.06
C TYR A 139 -28.37 -24.36 -5.60
N LEU A 140 -27.19 -24.18 -6.21
CA LEU A 140 -27.02 -24.23 -7.67
C LEU A 140 -26.28 -25.49 -8.13
N ASP A 141 -25.00 -25.62 -7.79
CA ASP A 141 -24.14 -26.74 -8.23
C ASP A 141 -22.82 -26.87 -7.43
N ASN A 142 -22.02 -27.90 -7.74
CA ASN A 142 -20.67 -28.12 -7.19
C ASN A 142 -19.53 -28.11 -8.23
N ARG A 143 -19.77 -27.55 -9.42
CA ARG A 143 -18.88 -27.62 -10.59
C ARG A 143 -18.35 -26.25 -11.01
N SER A 144 -18.64 -25.23 -10.21
CA SER A 144 -18.26 -23.83 -10.45
C SER A 144 -16.97 -23.43 -9.71
N ASP A 145 -16.06 -24.37 -9.48
CA ASP A 145 -14.78 -24.14 -8.81
C ASP A 145 -13.88 -23.14 -9.56
N HIS A 146 -13.94 -23.15 -10.89
CA HIS A 146 -13.25 -22.20 -11.76
C HIS A 146 -13.76 -20.75 -11.65
N GLU A 147 -14.97 -20.52 -11.14
CA GLU A 147 -15.50 -19.16 -10.91
C GLU A 147 -14.94 -18.54 -9.61
N TYR A 148 -14.44 -19.37 -8.70
CA TYR A 148 -13.82 -18.91 -7.47
C TYR A 148 -12.37 -18.49 -7.74
N THR A 149 -12.21 -17.22 -8.08
CA THR A 149 -10.91 -16.60 -8.32
C THR A 149 -10.63 -15.42 -7.39
N TYR A 150 -9.34 -15.16 -7.17
CA TYR A 150 -8.88 -13.96 -6.48
C TYR A 150 -8.64 -12.82 -7.47
N PRO A 151 -8.78 -11.55 -7.04
CA PRO A 151 -8.38 -10.41 -7.86
C PRO A 151 -6.89 -10.45 -8.20
N PRO A 152 -6.42 -9.59 -9.13
CA PRO A 152 -5.00 -9.37 -9.35
C PRO A 152 -4.30 -9.02 -8.03
N GLN A 153 -3.24 -9.76 -7.72
CA GLN A 153 -2.46 -9.56 -6.49
C GLN A 153 -1.55 -8.33 -6.57
N GLN A 154 -1.30 -7.84 -7.78
CA GLN A 154 -0.55 -6.63 -8.06
C GLN A 154 -1.34 -5.78 -9.05
N GLU A 155 -1.57 -4.52 -8.72
CA GLU A 155 -2.31 -3.56 -9.57
C GLU A 155 -1.38 -2.79 -10.53
N PHE A 156 -0.16 -3.29 -10.75
CA PHE A 156 0.85 -2.71 -11.65
C PHE A 156 1.57 -3.80 -12.44
N GLY A 157 2.10 -3.44 -13.61
CA GLY A 157 2.82 -4.35 -14.49
C GLY A 157 4.34 -4.26 -14.31
N TRP A 158 5.00 -5.41 -14.19
CA TRP A 158 6.46 -5.50 -14.20
C TRP A 158 7.00 -5.36 -15.62
N LYS A 159 7.97 -4.46 -15.80
CA LYS A 159 8.78 -4.31 -17.01
C LYS A 159 10.13 -4.97 -16.78
N ARG A 160 10.58 -5.80 -17.73
CA ARG A 160 11.92 -6.40 -17.67
C ARG A 160 12.95 -5.38 -18.12
N ALA A 161 14.04 -5.26 -17.37
CA ALA A 161 15.18 -4.46 -17.78
C ALA A 161 15.87 -5.08 -19.01
N THR A 162 16.29 -4.23 -19.93
CA THR A 162 16.86 -4.64 -21.22
C THR A 162 18.33 -4.23 -21.32
N ARG A 163 19.05 -4.78 -22.30
CA ARG A 163 20.50 -4.60 -22.42
C ARG A 163 20.91 -3.17 -22.76
N ASP A 164 20.08 -2.43 -23.47
CA ASP A 164 20.24 -1.00 -23.79
C ASP A 164 20.22 -0.10 -22.55
N MET A 165 19.67 -0.59 -21.43
CA MET A 165 19.68 0.12 -20.15
C MET A 165 21.02 -0.03 -19.41
N GLN A 166 21.95 -0.88 -19.89
CA GLN A 166 23.24 -1.06 -19.24
C GLN A 166 24.19 0.10 -19.54
N VAL A 167 24.79 0.64 -18.48
CA VAL A 167 25.84 1.66 -18.56
C VAL A 167 27.19 0.97 -18.33
N PRO A 168 28.09 0.95 -19.32
CA PRO A 168 29.40 0.33 -19.18
C PRO A 168 30.35 1.15 -18.31
N GLY A 169 31.34 0.49 -17.72
CA GLY A 169 32.41 1.15 -16.96
C GLY A 169 33.13 0.17 -16.03
N LYS A 170 33.79 0.69 -14.99
CA LYS A 170 34.49 -0.15 -13.99
C LYS A 170 33.50 -0.88 -13.08
N TYR A 171 32.42 -0.20 -12.72
CA TYR A 171 31.27 -0.73 -11.98
C TYR A 171 30.03 -0.53 -12.86
N PRO A 172 29.86 -1.38 -13.91
CA PRO A 172 28.72 -1.28 -14.80
C PRO A 172 27.42 -1.54 -14.03
N HIS A 173 26.34 -0.89 -14.44
CA HIS A 173 25.03 -1.01 -13.80
C HIS A 173 23.91 -0.87 -14.83
N ILE A 174 22.69 -1.25 -14.44
CA ILE A 174 21.46 -1.03 -15.22
C ILE A 174 20.83 0.30 -14.78
N SER A 175 20.63 1.24 -15.72
CA SER A 175 19.89 2.48 -15.52
C SER A 175 18.39 2.22 -15.64
N ILE A 176 17.65 2.30 -14.53
CA ILE A 176 16.20 2.25 -14.52
C ILE A 176 15.66 3.67 -14.60
N GLU A 177 15.11 4.02 -15.76
CA GLU A 177 14.46 5.32 -16.04
C GLU A 177 15.33 6.55 -15.73
N ASP A 178 16.66 6.38 -15.79
CA ASP A 178 17.68 7.38 -15.40
C ASP A 178 17.50 7.95 -13.98
N LYS A 179 16.83 7.20 -13.12
CA LYS A 179 16.49 7.61 -11.74
C LYS A 179 17.14 6.73 -10.68
N VAL A 180 17.27 5.44 -10.94
CA VAL A 180 17.90 4.47 -10.03
C VAL A 180 18.76 3.51 -10.81
N PHE A 181 19.92 3.18 -10.27
CA PHE A 181 20.93 2.38 -10.94
C PHE A 181 21.19 1.12 -10.12
N VAL A 182 21.09 -0.04 -10.75
CA VAL A 182 21.19 -1.34 -10.08
C VAL A 182 22.39 -2.10 -10.64
N GLU A 183 23.25 -2.58 -9.75
CA GLU A 183 24.32 -3.52 -10.11
C GLU A 183 24.23 -4.78 -9.25
N THR A 184 24.64 -5.90 -9.82
CA THR A 184 24.69 -7.21 -9.13
C THR A 184 26.10 -7.80 -9.23
N ILE A 185 27.14 -6.98 -9.26
CA ILE A 185 28.52 -7.40 -9.53
C ILE A 185 29.39 -7.25 -8.29
N GLY A 186 30.57 -7.88 -8.29
CA GLY A 186 31.57 -7.68 -7.23
C GLY A 186 31.16 -8.25 -5.88
N GLY A 187 30.23 -9.22 -5.86
CA GLY A 187 29.76 -9.89 -4.65
C GLY A 187 28.53 -9.29 -3.99
N ASP A 188 28.04 -8.13 -4.46
CA ASP A 188 26.86 -7.47 -3.89
C ASP A 188 25.82 -7.10 -4.98
N LEU A 189 24.55 -7.05 -4.57
CA LEU A 189 23.47 -6.33 -5.21
C LEU A 189 23.47 -4.92 -4.61
N THR A 190 23.79 -3.92 -5.42
CA THR A 190 23.89 -2.53 -5.00
C THR A 190 22.89 -1.65 -5.76
N ILE A 191 22.16 -0.81 -5.02
CA ILE A 191 21.27 0.21 -5.56
C ILE A 191 21.91 1.58 -5.38
N LYS A 192 22.02 2.35 -6.47
CA LYS A 192 22.64 3.69 -6.52
C LYS A 192 21.64 4.74 -7.01
N VAL A 193 21.93 5.99 -6.70
CA VAL A 193 21.12 7.17 -7.05
C VAL A 193 21.80 8.10 -8.06
N GLU A 194 23.08 7.85 -8.35
CA GLU A 194 23.87 8.59 -9.31
C GLU A 194 24.38 7.63 -10.38
N ASN A 195 24.40 8.10 -11.62
CA ASN A 195 25.03 7.39 -12.73
C ASN A 195 26.56 7.51 -12.59
N ASN A 196 27.13 6.69 -11.71
CA ASN A 196 28.56 6.64 -11.46
C ASN A 196 29.06 5.21 -11.68
N THR A 197 29.85 5.03 -12.74
CA THR A 197 30.50 3.75 -13.07
C THR A 197 31.95 3.68 -12.60
N GLU A 198 32.48 4.71 -11.94
CA GLU A 198 33.83 4.75 -11.37
C GLU A 198 33.89 4.15 -9.96
N SER A 199 32.75 4.15 -9.24
CA SER A 199 32.62 3.58 -7.90
C SER A 199 31.42 2.64 -7.74
N GLY A 200 31.58 1.60 -6.92
CA GLY A 200 30.53 0.64 -6.55
C GLY A 200 29.70 1.05 -5.33
N ARG A 201 29.81 2.31 -4.85
CA ARG A 201 29.10 2.72 -3.63
C ARG A 201 27.65 3.07 -3.95
N GLY A 202 26.73 2.41 -3.28
CA GLY A 202 25.29 2.69 -3.36
C GLY A 202 24.69 3.18 -2.05
N ILE A 203 23.37 3.38 -2.09
CA ILE A 203 22.52 3.70 -0.93
C ILE A 203 22.04 2.42 -0.21
N LEU A 204 22.08 1.28 -0.90
CA LEU A 204 21.75 -0.03 -0.36
C LEU A 204 22.67 -1.05 -1.04
N ALA A 205 23.23 -1.97 -0.26
CA ALA A 205 24.04 -3.08 -0.75
C ALA A 205 23.72 -4.34 0.05
N GLU A 206 23.50 -5.46 -0.64
CA GLU A 206 23.31 -6.78 -0.02
C GLU A 206 24.19 -7.82 -0.71
N PRO A 207 24.79 -8.77 0.01
CA PRO A 207 25.58 -9.82 -0.60
C PRO A 207 24.74 -10.70 -1.52
N VAL A 208 25.35 -11.19 -2.59
CA VAL A 208 24.76 -12.15 -3.54
C VAL A 208 25.39 -13.54 -3.36
N ALA A 209 24.68 -14.58 -3.79
CA ALA A 209 25.17 -15.95 -3.67
C ALA A 209 26.43 -16.21 -4.53
N ASP A 210 26.40 -15.81 -5.80
CA ASP A 210 27.53 -15.93 -6.71
C ASP A 210 28.23 -14.58 -6.86
N LYS A 211 29.49 -14.51 -6.42
CA LYS A 211 30.28 -13.28 -6.43
C LYS A 211 30.84 -12.92 -7.80
N ASP A 212 30.92 -13.90 -8.70
CA ASP A 212 31.51 -13.77 -10.02
C ASP A 212 30.44 -13.51 -11.10
N GLN A 213 29.17 -13.36 -10.69
CA GLN A 213 28.08 -13.03 -11.61
C GLN A 213 28.29 -11.67 -12.31
N SER A 214 27.83 -11.60 -13.55
CA SER A 214 27.75 -10.39 -14.35
C SER A 214 26.35 -9.77 -14.32
N LEU A 215 26.16 -8.62 -14.96
CA LEU A 215 24.84 -7.99 -15.08
C LEU A 215 23.87 -8.81 -15.94
N ASP A 216 24.39 -9.58 -16.91
CA ASP A 216 23.55 -10.37 -17.83
C ASP A 216 23.02 -11.65 -17.16
N ASP A 217 23.61 -12.05 -16.03
CA ASP A 217 23.23 -13.26 -15.28
C ASP A 217 22.05 -13.03 -14.32
N SER A 218 21.75 -11.77 -13.98
CA SER A 218 20.66 -11.41 -13.07
C SER A 218 19.39 -11.02 -13.83
N GLU A 219 18.23 -11.36 -13.26
CA GLU A 219 16.94 -10.95 -13.80
C GLU A 219 16.40 -9.75 -13.04
N ILE A 220 16.35 -8.60 -13.70
CA ILE A 220 15.84 -7.35 -13.13
C ILE A 220 14.54 -6.96 -13.80
N HIS A 221 13.50 -6.77 -12.98
CA HIS A 221 12.21 -6.22 -13.38
C HIS A 221 11.92 -4.98 -12.54
N TYR A 222 11.15 -4.04 -13.09
CA TYR A 222 10.80 -2.81 -12.40
C TYR A 222 9.37 -2.35 -12.74
N ALA A 223 8.78 -1.54 -11.86
CA ALA A 223 7.51 -0.87 -12.08
C ALA A 223 7.60 0.58 -11.59
N VAL A 224 7.09 1.53 -12.38
CA VAL A 224 7.15 2.97 -12.07
C VAL A 224 5.76 3.44 -11.66
N LEU A 225 5.66 4.00 -10.45
CA LEU A 225 4.44 4.46 -9.81
C LEU A 225 4.67 5.88 -9.27
N ASP A 226 4.63 6.85 -10.17
CA ASP A 226 4.98 8.26 -9.92
C ASP A 226 6.38 8.43 -9.32
N ASN A 227 6.48 8.71 -8.01
CA ASN A 227 7.75 8.88 -7.31
C ASN A 227 8.31 7.55 -6.76
N LEU A 228 7.57 6.45 -6.86
CA LEU A 228 7.98 5.14 -6.40
C LEU A 228 8.45 4.30 -7.59
N ILE A 229 9.61 3.68 -7.47
CA ILE A 229 10.09 2.66 -8.40
C ILE A 229 10.22 1.36 -7.62
N LEU A 230 9.42 0.38 -8.00
CA LEU A 230 9.51 -0.97 -7.46
C LEU A 230 10.52 -1.76 -8.28
N LEU A 231 11.35 -2.56 -7.61
CA LEU A 231 12.36 -3.41 -8.22
C LEU A 231 12.12 -4.85 -7.77
N LYS A 232 12.21 -5.77 -8.72
CA LYS A 232 12.15 -7.22 -8.52
C LYS A 232 13.40 -7.81 -9.16
N ILE A 233 14.33 -8.27 -8.33
CA ILE A 233 15.68 -8.65 -8.75
C ILE A 233 15.95 -10.08 -8.34
N LYS A 234 16.35 -10.94 -9.28
CA LYS A 234 16.86 -12.28 -8.99
C LYS A 234 18.33 -12.33 -9.35
N PRO A 235 19.23 -12.31 -8.34
CA PRO A 235 20.63 -12.59 -8.57
C PRO A 235 20.83 -14.03 -9.10
N TYR A 236 21.97 -14.25 -9.74
CA TYR A 236 22.38 -15.53 -10.29
C TYR A 236 22.46 -16.60 -9.20
N GLN A 237 21.99 -17.81 -9.55
CA GLN A 237 21.90 -18.98 -8.66
C GLN A 237 21.09 -18.79 -7.36
N GLU A 238 20.35 -17.70 -7.20
CA GLU A 238 19.41 -17.56 -6.10
C GLU A 238 18.05 -18.17 -6.46
N PRO A 239 17.39 -18.89 -5.53
CA PRO A 239 16.09 -19.50 -5.80
C PRO A 239 15.00 -18.43 -5.96
N ASP A 240 15.07 -17.38 -5.16
CA ASP A 240 13.99 -16.41 -4.95
C ASP A 240 14.34 -15.02 -5.50
N TYR A 241 13.31 -14.25 -5.85
CA TYR A 241 13.45 -12.83 -6.16
C TYR A 241 13.53 -12.02 -4.86
N ARG A 242 14.37 -11.00 -4.86
CA ARG A 242 14.41 -9.94 -3.85
C ARG A 242 13.62 -8.75 -4.36
N TYR A 243 12.87 -8.10 -3.47
CA TYR A 243 12.02 -6.97 -3.85
C TYR A 243 12.46 -5.70 -3.13
N PHE A 244 12.47 -4.59 -3.84
CA PHE A 244 12.86 -3.29 -3.30
C PHE A 244 11.88 -2.21 -3.72
N LEU A 245 11.77 -1.20 -2.87
CA LEU A 245 11.07 0.04 -3.15
C LEU A 245 12.09 1.18 -3.10
N PHE A 246 12.18 1.93 -4.20
CA PHE A 246 12.97 3.15 -4.29
C PHE A 246 12.06 4.37 -4.37
N ASN A 247 12.29 5.36 -3.52
CA ASN A 247 11.59 6.64 -3.57
C ASN A 247 12.49 7.69 -4.24
N THR A 248 12.06 8.20 -5.40
CA THR A 248 12.86 9.13 -6.21
C THR A 248 13.04 10.50 -5.55
N LYS A 249 12.09 10.90 -4.69
CA LYS A 249 12.11 12.20 -4.00
C LYS A 249 13.00 12.17 -2.78
N LEU A 250 12.95 11.09 -2.00
CA LEU A 250 13.82 10.88 -0.84
C LEU A 250 15.19 10.31 -1.21
N ARG A 251 15.33 9.75 -2.43
CA ARG A 251 16.53 9.04 -2.89
C ARG A 251 16.94 7.90 -1.94
N THR A 252 15.94 7.22 -1.39
CA THR A 252 16.13 6.08 -0.48
C THR A 252 15.58 4.81 -1.12
N ALA A 253 16.25 3.70 -0.84
CA ALA A 253 15.81 2.36 -1.22
C ALA A 253 15.66 1.52 0.05
N GLN A 254 14.66 0.66 0.08
CA GLN A 254 14.49 -0.33 1.13
C GLN A 254 14.06 -1.66 0.55
N ARG A 255 14.49 -2.73 1.19
CA ARG A 255 14.01 -4.08 0.89
C ARG A 255 12.57 -4.23 1.35
N LEU A 256 11.74 -4.81 0.50
CA LEU A 256 10.31 -4.98 0.71
C LEU A 256 9.81 -6.27 0.06
N ASP A 257 10.19 -7.41 0.63
CA ASP A 257 9.84 -8.73 0.11
C ASP A 257 8.32 -9.01 0.13
N ALA A 258 7.56 -8.26 0.94
CA ALA A 258 6.10 -8.27 0.96
C ALA A 258 5.46 -8.05 -0.44
N LEU A 259 6.17 -7.37 -1.35
CA LEU A 259 5.72 -7.16 -2.74
C LEU A 259 5.55 -8.47 -3.52
N ALA A 260 6.22 -9.55 -3.10
CA ALA A 260 6.10 -10.87 -3.70
C ALA A 260 4.69 -11.47 -3.52
N GLU A 261 4.03 -11.16 -2.41
CA GLU A 261 2.75 -11.75 -2.03
C GLU A 261 1.59 -11.00 -2.70
N ALA A 262 1.34 -9.77 -2.24
CA ALA A 262 0.31 -8.90 -2.77
C ALA A 262 0.67 -7.43 -2.52
N CYS A 263 0.42 -6.58 -3.51
CA CYS A 263 0.65 -5.14 -3.41
C CYS A 263 -0.32 -4.39 -4.31
N VAL A 264 -1.21 -3.60 -3.70
CA VAL A 264 -2.28 -2.89 -4.40
C VAL A 264 -2.13 -1.38 -4.20
N LEU A 265 -2.74 -0.60 -5.08
CA LEU A 265 -2.64 0.85 -5.06
C LEU A 265 -3.61 1.43 -4.03
N LEU A 266 -3.11 2.42 -3.29
CA LEU A 266 -3.96 3.30 -2.50
C LEU A 266 -4.75 4.23 -3.43
N PRO A 267 -5.91 4.75 -2.98
CA PRO A 267 -6.73 5.63 -3.81
C PRO A 267 -5.97 6.91 -4.17
N ASP A 268 -6.37 7.56 -5.26
CA ASP A 268 -5.78 8.80 -5.77
C ASP A 268 -4.25 8.75 -5.95
N SER A 269 -3.72 7.57 -6.27
CA SER A 269 -2.28 7.31 -6.44
C SER A 269 -1.42 7.70 -5.23
N GLN A 270 -1.99 7.75 -4.03
CA GLN A 270 -1.29 8.19 -2.81
C GLN A 270 -0.14 7.27 -2.41
N GLY A 271 -0.14 6.01 -2.88
CA GLY A 271 0.91 5.05 -2.58
C GLY A 271 0.46 3.61 -2.76
N LEU A 272 1.03 2.74 -1.94
CA LEU A 272 0.87 1.29 -1.97
C LEU A 272 0.44 0.75 -0.63
N ILE A 273 -0.33 -0.32 -0.64
CA ILE A 273 -0.67 -1.10 0.55
C ILE A 273 -0.47 -2.59 0.26
N PHE A 274 0.09 -3.28 1.25
CA PHE A 274 0.48 -4.69 1.18
C PHE A 274 0.30 -5.32 2.58
N PRO A 275 0.33 -6.65 2.72
CA PRO A 275 0.01 -7.33 3.98
C PRO A 275 0.85 -6.89 5.19
N HIS A 276 2.05 -6.38 4.92
CA HIS A 276 2.99 -5.93 5.94
C HIS A 276 3.03 -4.42 6.15
N GLY A 277 2.14 -3.65 5.53
CA GLY A 277 2.17 -2.19 5.70
C GLY A 277 1.68 -1.39 4.52
N PHE A 278 2.04 -0.12 4.53
CA PHE A 278 1.78 0.81 3.44
C PHE A 278 2.97 1.73 3.23
N TYR A 279 3.05 2.30 2.02
CA TYR A 279 4.08 3.26 1.64
C TYR A 279 3.48 4.35 0.76
N LEU A 280 3.59 5.61 1.18
CA LEU A 280 3.07 6.77 0.45
C LEU A 280 4.10 7.36 -0.51
N GLN A 281 3.62 8.10 -1.52
CA GLN A 281 4.45 8.89 -2.45
C GLN A 281 5.39 9.87 -1.70
N THR A 282 4.92 10.44 -0.60
CA THR A 282 5.69 11.35 0.28
C THR A 282 6.78 10.63 1.10
N GLY A 283 6.83 9.30 1.02
CA GLY A 283 7.73 8.42 1.77
C GLY A 283 7.30 8.14 3.21
N ALA A 284 6.17 8.69 3.67
CA ALA A 284 5.57 8.22 4.91
C ALA A 284 5.14 6.76 4.75
N SER A 285 5.47 5.92 5.73
CA SER A 285 5.20 4.49 5.68
C SER A 285 5.09 3.92 7.09
N LYS A 286 4.47 2.75 7.18
CA LYS A 286 4.42 1.96 8.41
C LYS A 286 4.48 0.50 8.02
N LEU A 287 5.42 -0.22 8.61
CA LEU A 287 5.51 -1.67 8.49
C LEU A 287 4.92 -2.31 9.77
N PHE A 288 4.16 -3.38 9.58
CA PHE A 288 3.57 -4.17 10.65
C PHE A 288 4.31 -5.50 10.74
N ASP A 289 4.88 -5.79 11.91
CA ASP A 289 5.41 -7.12 12.21
C ASP A 289 4.29 -7.98 12.80
N ASN A 290 3.55 -8.64 11.92
CA ASN A 290 2.41 -9.50 12.27
C ASN A 290 2.73 -11.00 12.20
N GLY A 291 3.96 -11.37 11.82
CA GLY A 291 4.37 -12.77 11.63
C GLY A 291 3.63 -13.52 10.51
N LEU A 292 2.71 -12.87 9.80
CA LEU A 292 1.94 -13.46 8.71
C LEU A 292 2.82 -13.61 7.47
N ARG A 293 2.47 -14.57 6.61
CA ARG A 293 3.15 -14.85 5.33
C ARG A 293 2.11 -15.34 4.34
N ASN A 294 2.43 -15.26 3.06
CA ASN A 294 1.60 -15.78 1.95
C ASN A 294 0.17 -15.18 1.94
N MET A 295 0.05 -13.91 2.29
CA MET A 295 -1.21 -13.18 2.34
C MET A 295 -1.61 -12.70 0.95
N GLN A 296 -2.77 -13.16 0.47
CA GLN A 296 -3.30 -12.78 -0.83
C GLN A 296 -4.35 -11.68 -0.70
N PHE A 297 -4.30 -10.68 -1.57
CA PHE A 297 -5.34 -9.67 -1.68
C PHE A 297 -6.66 -10.31 -2.11
N GLU A 298 -7.72 -10.07 -1.33
CA GLU A 298 -9.04 -10.63 -1.56
C GLU A 298 -10.03 -9.61 -2.13
N LYS A 299 -10.09 -8.42 -1.52
CA LYS A 299 -10.98 -7.32 -1.94
C LYS A 299 -10.62 -6.01 -1.26
N ARG A 300 -11.14 -4.92 -1.83
CA ARG A 300 -11.18 -3.57 -1.25
C ARG A 300 -12.63 -3.14 -1.08
N LEU A 301 -12.97 -2.61 0.09
CA LEU A 301 -14.28 -2.01 0.37
C LEU A 301 -14.08 -0.50 0.57
N ALA A 302 -14.80 0.32 -0.20
CA ALA A 302 -14.80 1.76 -0.03
C ALA A 302 -16.03 2.16 0.78
N SER A 303 -15.84 2.91 1.87
CA SER A 303 -16.95 3.46 2.64
C SER A 303 -17.69 4.53 1.82
N PRO A 304 -19.03 4.60 1.92
CA PRO A 304 -19.82 5.70 1.35
C PRO A 304 -19.40 7.10 1.86
N ASN A 305 -18.73 7.19 3.01
CA ASN A 305 -18.18 8.44 3.53
C ASN A 305 -17.05 9.04 2.66
N GLY A 306 -16.53 8.27 1.70
CA GLY A 306 -15.52 8.70 0.74
C GLY A 306 -14.10 8.81 1.28
N GLU A 307 -13.87 8.60 2.59
CA GLU A 307 -12.55 8.73 3.21
C GLU A 307 -11.95 7.38 3.66
N ASP A 308 -12.76 6.38 4.00
CA ASP A 308 -12.25 5.12 4.54
C ASP A 308 -12.29 3.96 3.54
N PHE A 309 -11.20 3.20 3.48
CA PHE A 309 -11.03 2.05 2.59
C PHE A 309 -10.55 0.84 3.38
N LEU A 310 -11.29 -0.26 3.38
CA LEU A 310 -10.86 -1.54 3.97
C LEU A 310 -10.17 -2.38 2.91
N TYR A 311 -8.93 -2.78 3.18
CA TYR A 311 -8.20 -3.76 2.39
C TYR A 311 -8.21 -5.09 3.12
N VAL A 312 -8.66 -6.14 2.43
CA VAL A 312 -8.76 -7.49 2.97
C VAL A 312 -7.71 -8.36 2.30
N PHE A 313 -6.84 -8.95 3.11
CA PHE A 313 -5.92 -10.00 2.70
C PHE A 313 -6.28 -11.32 3.40
N TYR A 314 -6.01 -12.44 2.73
CA TYR A 314 -6.35 -13.78 3.19
C TYR A 314 -5.19 -14.75 2.96
N ASN A 315 -4.84 -15.51 3.98
CA ASN A 315 -3.93 -16.65 3.87
C ASN A 315 -4.72 -17.92 3.59
N ARG A 316 -4.43 -18.54 2.45
CA ARG A 316 -5.13 -19.74 2.00
C ARG A 316 -4.75 -21.00 2.77
N GLU A 317 -3.59 -21.00 3.43
CA GLU A 317 -3.08 -22.17 4.12
C GLU A 317 -3.73 -22.36 5.49
N ASP A 318 -3.86 -21.29 6.27
CA ASP A 318 -4.38 -21.32 7.65
C ASP A 318 -5.74 -20.63 7.84
N GLY A 319 -6.29 -19.97 6.81
CA GLY A 319 -7.58 -19.29 6.89
C GLY A 319 -7.54 -17.92 7.56
N THR A 320 -6.35 -17.36 7.80
CA THR A 320 -6.20 -16.07 8.47
C THR A 320 -6.56 -14.91 7.53
N TYR A 321 -7.36 -14.00 8.04
CA TYR A 321 -7.65 -12.70 7.44
C TYR A 321 -6.85 -11.60 8.10
N LEU A 322 -6.43 -10.63 7.28
CA LEU A 322 -5.85 -9.37 7.70
C LEU A 322 -6.68 -8.23 7.10
N LEU A 323 -7.27 -7.42 7.97
CA LEU A 323 -8.06 -6.25 7.57
C LEU A 323 -7.26 -4.98 7.88
N LEU A 324 -6.99 -4.17 6.86
CA LEU A 324 -6.27 -2.90 6.96
C LEU A 324 -7.20 -1.75 6.57
N SER A 325 -7.58 -0.93 7.55
CA SER A 325 -8.36 0.30 7.34
C SER A 325 -7.43 1.44 6.97
N TYR A 326 -7.57 1.97 5.75
CA TYR A 326 -6.87 3.15 5.28
C TYR A 326 -7.80 4.37 5.25
N ASN A 327 -7.37 5.48 5.86
CA ASN A 327 -8.07 6.75 5.78
C ASN A 327 -7.37 7.69 4.79
N LEU A 328 -8.10 8.13 3.77
CA LEU A 328 -7.63 8.95 2.65
C LEU A 328 -7.18 10.35 3.08
N ILE A 329 -7.90 10.96 4.03
CA ILE A 329 -7.58 12.30 4.52
C ILE A 329 -6.36 12.26 5.42
N ALA A 330 -6.34 11.37 6.40
CA ALA A 330 -5.24 11.23 7.36
C ALA A 330 -4.01 10.55 6.77
N GLN A 331 -4.15 9.93 5.59
CA GLN A 331 -3.11 9.18 4.88
C GLN A 331 -2.43 8.13 5.77
N ARG A 332 -3.23 7.36 6.51
CA ARG A 332 -2.73 6.39 7.48
C ARG A 332 -3.54 5.11 7.46
N VAL A 333 -2.87 4.02 7.82
CA VAL A 333 -3.51 2.75 8.15
C VAL A 333 -3.65 2.62 9.66
N ASP A 334 -4.86 2.28 10.12
CA ASP A 334 -5.13 2.00 11.54
C ASP A 334 -4.49 0.67 11.98
N ASN A 335 -4.69 0.27 13.23
CA ASN A 335 -4.13 -0.99 13.72
C ASN A 335 -4.75 -2.18 12.96
N PRO A 336 -3.92 -3.11 12.44
CA PRO A 336 -4.42 -4.25 11.70
C PRO A 336 -5.35 -5.14 12.53
N ILE A 337 -6.44 -5.61 11.92
CA ILE A 337 -7.29 -6.63 12.50
C ILE A 337 -6.88 -7.98 11.91
N ILE A 338 -6.41 -8.89 12.77
CA ILE A 338 -6.10 -10.27 12.42
C ILE A 338 -7.24 -11.15 12.97
N CYS A 339 -7.87 -11.94 12.11
CA CYS A 339 -9.02 -12.78 12.44
C CYS A 339 -9.07 -14.04 11.56
N HIS A 340 -9.94 -15.00 11.87
CA HIS A 340 -10.14 -16.25 11.10
C HIS A 340 -11.54 -16.31 10.47
N GLY A 341 -12.18 -15.16 10.32
CA GLY A 341 -13.52 -15.04 9.76
C GLY A 341 -14.13 -13.72 10.21
N TYR A 342 -14.83 -13.06 9.28
CA TYR A 342 -15.55 -11.83 9.57
C TYR A 342 -16.81 -11.70 8.72
N ALA A 343 -17.79 -10.97 9.25
CA ALA A 343 -19.00 -10.59 8.55
C ALA A 343 -19.22 -9.09 8.75
N LEU A 344 -19.64 -8.42 7.68
CA LEU A 344 -19.93 -6.98 7.67
C LEU A 344 -21.41 -6.80 7.35
N PHE A 345 -22.15 -6.15 8.26
CA PHE A 345 -23.56 -5.87 8.10
C PHE A 345 -23.79 -4.53 7.38
N GLU A 346 -25.02 -4.32 6.91
CA GLU A 346 -25.40 -3.13 6.13
C GLU A 346 -25.20 -1.82 6.90
N ASP A 347 -25.35 -1.85 8.23
CA ASP A 347 -25.16 -0.73 9.14
C ASP A 347 -23.70 -0.51 9.57
N GLY A 348 -22.77 -1.28 9.01
CA GLY A 348 -21.34 -1.18 9.30
C GLY A 348 -20.90 -1.89 10.57
N GLU A 349 -21.76 -2.71 11.21
CA GLU A 349 -21.31 -3.62 12.24
C GLU A 349 -20.39 -4.70 11.63
N LEU A 350 -19.11 -4.70 12.03
CA LEU A 350 -18.11 -5.70 11.70
C LEU A 350 -18.03 -6.71 12.84
N CYS A 351 -18.43 -7.94 12.57
CA CYS A 351 -18.27 -9.07 13.46
C CYS A 351 -17.07 -9.90 13.03
N TYR A 352 -16.18 -10.29 13.95
CA TYR A 352 -15.09 -11.22 13.66
C TYR A 352 -14.70 -12.07 14.87
N PHE A 353 -14.11 -13.24 14.63
CA PHE A 353 -13.47 -14.05 15.67
C PHE A 353 -12.01 -14.31 15.38
N ARG A 354 -11.28 -14.71 16.42
CA ARG A 354 -9.94 -15.28 16.31
C ARG A 354 -10.04 -16.75 16.70
N ALA A 355 -9.56 -17.64 15.85
CA ALA A 355 -9.54 -19.06 16.18
C ALA A 355 -8.53 -19.29 17.31
N ASP A 356 -8.86 -20.23 18.19
CA ASP A 356 -7.92 -20.80 19.13
C ASP A 356 -7.24 -22.02 18.47
N GLU A 357 -6.02 -22.33 18.87
CA GLU A 357 -5.30 -23.53 18.40
C GLU A 357 -6.01 -24.83 18.84
N GLU A 358 -6.66 -24.81 20.00
CA GLU A 358 -7.37 -25.96 20.55
C GLU A 358 -8.85 -25.97 20.17
N PRO A 359 -9.43 -27.13 19.77
CA PRO A 359 -10.86 -27.26 19.52
C PRO A 359 -11.70 -26.96 20.76
N LYS A 360 -12.66 -26.03 20.63
CA LYS A 360 -13.56 -25.60 21.72
C LYS A 360 -15.00 -25.53 21.22
N LYS A 361 -15.96 -25.41 22.16
CA LYS A 361 -17.39 -25.21 21.84
C LYS A 361 -17.81 -23.75 21.79
N HIS A 362 -17.14 -22.89 22.55
CA HIS A 362 -17.54 -21.49 22.71
C HIS A 362 -16.48 -20.62 22.05
N HIS A 363 -16.89 -19.86 21.05
CA HIS A 363 -16.02 -19.00 20.26
C HIS A 363 -16.41 -17.54 20.49
N ALA A 364 -15.47 -16.73 20.97
CA ALA A 364 -15.70 -15.32 21.20
C ALA A 364 -15.72 -14.56 19.87
N VAL A 365 -16.76 -13.74 19.68
CA VAL A 365 -16.90 -12.88 18.50
C VAL A 365 -16.90 -11.43 18.98
N GLN A 366 -16.01 -10.62 18.43
CA GLN A 366 -15.99 -9.18 18.67
C GLN A 366 -16.88 -8.48 17.66
N ILE A 367 -17.62 -7.48 18.15
CA ILE A 367 -18.55 -6.69 17.37
C ILE A 367 -18.07 -5.25 17.41
N TRP A 368 -17.74 -4.71 16.25
CA TRP A 368 -17.22 -3.36 16.08
C TRP A 368 -18.16 -2.55 15.22
N GLN A 369 -18.41 -1.31 15.60
CA GLN A 369 -18.95 -0.34 14.65
C GLN A 369 -17.82 0.08 13.73
N THR A 370 -18.07 0.14 12.41
CA THR A 370 -17.10 0.60 11.41
C THR A 370 -17.77 1.52 10.38
N PRO A 371 -17.00 2.34 9.65
CA PRO A 371 -17.55 3.19 8.59
C PRO A 371 -17.98 2.42 7.33
N TYR A 372 -17.79 1.10 7.26
CA TYR A 372 -18.05 0.30 6.06
C TYR A 372 -19.51 -0.16 6.00
N VAL A 373 -20.40 0.76 5.64
CA VAL A 373 -21.84 0.50 5.49
C VAL A 373 -22.19 0.08 4.06
N ALA A 374 -23.37 -0.52 3.86
CA ALA A 374 -23.89 -0.85 2.54
C ALA A 374 -24.13 0.42 1.69
N PRO A 375 -24.09 0.32 0.34
CA PRO A 375 -24.28 1.49 -0.54
C PRO A 375 -25.58 2.26 -0.30
N ASP A 376 -26.65 1.56 0.07
CA ASP A 376 -27.98 2.14 0.28
C ASP A 376 -28.25 2.53 1.75
N TYR A 377 -27.26 2.39 2.63
CA TYR A 377 -27.40 2.78 4.03
C TYR A 377 -27.37 4.30 4.19
N GLU A 378 -28.47 4.87 4.67
CA GLU A 378 -28.58 6.32 4.87
C GLU A 378 -27.94 6.77 6.18
N LEU A 379 -26.92 7.62 6.07
CA LEU A 379 -26.39 8.35 7.20
C LEU A 379 -27.22 9.61 7.48
N PRO A 380 -27.43 9.98 8.75
CA PRO A 380 -28.08 11.25 9.07
C PRO A 380 -27.22 12.42 8.60
N VAL A 381 -27.74 13.20 7.66
CA VAL A 381 -27.06 14.38 7.07
C VAL A 381 -27.80 15.68 7.34
N THR A 382 -27.04 16.77 7.49
CA THR A 382 -27.60 18.12 7.62
C THR A 382 -27.65 18.79 6.24
N GLN A 383 -28.82 18.73 5.59
CA GLN A 383 -28.99 19.17 4.19
C GLN A 383 -28.86 20.68 3.97
N ASP A 384 -29.12 21.50 5.01
CA ASP A 384 -29.12 22.96 4.91
C ASP A 384 -27.73 23.63 5.02
N SER A 385 -26.66 22.84 5.09
CA SER A 385 -25.29 23.37 5.19
C SER A 385 -24.71 23.77 3.83
N ALA A 386 -23.89 24.82 3.78
CA ALA A 386 -23.10 25.17 2.59
C ALA A 386 -22.18 24.00 2.15
N LEU A 387 -21.62 23.27 3.11
CA LEU A 387 -20.78 22.09 2.84
C LEU A 387 -21.59 20.95 2.20
N TYR A 388 -22.87 20.81 2.55
CA TYR A 388 -23.73 19.78 1.96
C TYR A 388 -23.92 20.01 0.46
N LYS A 389 -24.11 21.27 0.04
CA LYS A 389 -24.26 21.65 -1.37
C LYS A 389 -23.01 21.40 -2.20
N LEU A 390 -21.83 21.43 -1.57
CA LEU A 390 -20.56 21.15 -2.22
C LEU A 390 -20.35 19.64 -2.45
N GLY A 391 -20.83 18.81 -1.52
CA GLY A 391 -20.72 17.36 -1.59
C GLY A 391 -19.49 16.81 -0.89
N ASN A 392 -19.69 15.72 -0.13
CA ASN A 392 -18.67 15.17 0.76
C ASN A 392 -17.42 14.68 0.02
N LYS A 393 -17.58 13.97 -1.10
CA LYS A 393 -16.45 13.39 -1.86
C LYS A 393 -15.48 14.47 -2.35
N GLU A 394 -15.99 15.62 -2.79
CA GLU A 394 -15.16 16.74 -3.24
C GLU A 394 -14.35 17.33 -2.07
N ILE A 395 -15.00 17.53 -0.92
CA ILE A 395 -14.35 18.02 0.29
C ILE A 395 -13.27 17.05 0.76
N VAL A 396 -13.58 15.75 0.82
CA VAL A 396 -12.64 14.70 1.23
C VAL A 396 -11.40 14.69 0.33
N ARG A 397 -11.57 14.77 -0.99
CA ARG A 397 -10.46 14.80 -1.95
C ARG A 397 -9.57 16.04 -1.76
N ALA A 398 -10.17 17.23 -1.67
CA ALA A 398 -9.42 18.46 -1.41
C ALA A 398 -8.66 18.40 -0.08
N MET A 399 -9.30 17.85 0.96
CA MET A 399 -8.68 17.65 2.27
C MET A 399 -7.50 16.67 2.24
N ALA A 400 -7.61 15.59 1.49
CA ALA A 400 -6.52 14.63 1.31
C ALA A 400 -5.32 15.24 0.57
N GLU A 401 -5.56 16.05 -0.46
CA GLU A 401 -4.51 16.80 -1.16
C GLU A 401 -3.86 17.87 -0.26
N VAL A 402 -4.65 18.55 0.58
CA VAL A 402 -4.13 19.50 1.59
C VAL A 402 -3.29 18.77 2.66
N GLN A 403 -3.68 17.57 3.08
CA GLN A 403 -2.87 16.77 4.00
C GLN A 403 -1.49 16.43 3.40
N GLU A 404 -1.42 16.22 2.09
CA GLU A 404 -0.15 16.01 1.41
C GLU A 404 0.74 17.26 1.47
N VAL A 405 0.17 18.46 1.28
CA VAL A 405 0.88 19.73 1.48
C VAL A 405 1.40 19.84 2.91
N LEU A 406 0.58 19.54 3.91
CA LEU A 406 1.01 19.55 5.32
C LEU A 406 2.16 18.58 5.58
N THR A 407 2.10 17.40 4.95
CA THR A 407 3.15 16.38 5.05
C THR A 407 4.47 16.89 4.44
N LEU A 408 4.41 17.57 3.29
CA LEU A 408 5.57 18.16 2.63
C LEU A 408 6.16 19.33 3.45
N VAL A 409 5.34 20.18 4.04
CA VAL A 409 5.82 21.27 4.92
C VAL A 409 6.64 20.74 6.10
N GLY A 410 6.36 19.53 6.57
CA GLY A 410 7.13 18.85 7.61
C GLY A 410 8.38 18.10 7.14
N LYS A 411 8.71 18.11 5.84
CA LYS A 411 9.90 17.42 5.30
C LYS A 411 11.15 18.30 5.40
N GLU A 412 12.29 17.62 5.46
CA GLU A 412 13.61 18.25 5.39
C GLU A 412 14.01 18.58 3.95
N ASP A 413 15.00 19.47 3.80
CA ASP A 413 15.55 19.91 2.51
C ASP A 413 16.23 18.78 1.70
N SER A 414 16.42 17.59 2.30
CA SER A 414 16.87 16.38 1.60
C SER A 414 15.84 15.87 0.58
N TYR A 415 14.57 16.27 0.71
CA TYR A 415 13.53 15.94 -0.25
C TYR A 415 13.72 16.71 -1.58
N ALA A 416 13.91 15.97 -2.67
CA ALA A 416 14.23 16.55 -3.97
C ALA A 416 13.06 17.36 -4.55
N GLY A 417 13.29 18.66 -4.74
CA GLY A 417 12.31 19.58 -5.33
C GLY A 417 11.17 19.96 -4.39
N LEU A 418 11.40 19.93 -3.07
CA LEU A 418 10.37 20.19 -2.05
C LEU A 418 9.58 21.47 -2.30
N TYR A 419 10.25 22.61 -2.44
CA TYR A 419 9.60 23.90 -2.64
C TYR A 419 8.84 23.99 -3.97
N LEU A 420 9.38 23.40 -5.04
CA LEU A 420 8.69 23.33 -6.34
C LEU A 420 7.42 22.48 -6.25
N ASP A 421 7.46 21.36 -5.53
CA ASP A 421 6.28 20.52 -5.30
C ASP A 421 5.23 21.27 -4.44
N LEU A 422 5.65 22.00 -3.41
CA LEU A 422 4.76 22.84 -2.60
C LEU A 422 4.07 23.92 -3.44
N ILE A 423 4.83 24.65 -4.28
CA ILE A 423 4.27 25.66 -5.20
C ILE A 423 3.27 25.00 -6.15
N LYS A 424 3.66 23.90 -6.80
CA LYS A 424 2.80 23.21 -7.76
C LYS A 424 1.50 22.73 -7.12
N ARG A 425 1.56 22.11 -5.94
CA ARG A 425 0.39 21.56 -5.25
C ARG A 425 -0.54 22.64 -4.73
N THR A 426 0.00 23.67 -4.08
CA THR A 426 -0.81 24.81 -3.59
C THR A 426 -1.50 25.56 -4.75
N THR A 427 -0.80 25.72 -5.88
CA THR A 427 -1.39 26.30 -7.10
C THR A 427 -2.52 25.41 -7.65
N THR A 428 -2.25 24.12 -7.82
CA THR A 428 -3.24 23.15 -8.33
C THR A 428 -4.49 23.09 -7.45
N LEU A 429 -4.31 23.09 -6.12
CA LEU A 429 -5.41 23.14 -5.15
C LEU A 429 -6.26 24.40 -5.31
N ALA A 430 -5.63 25.57 -5.41
CA ALA A 430 -6.32 26.85 -5.54
C ALA A 430 -7.10 26.98 -6.86
N ASP A 431 -6.59 26.36 -7.93
CA ASP A 431 -7.21 26.35 -9.25
C ASP A 431 -8.34 25.32 -9.35
N ALA A 432 -8.15 24.12 -8.79
CA ALA A 432 -9.13 23.03 -8.87
C ALA A 432 -10.34 23.26 -7.96
N TYR A 433 -10.13 23.84 -6.78
CA TYR A 433 -11.16 23.96 -5.74
C TYR A 433 -11.46 25.44 -5.43
N HIS A 434 -12.24 26.11 -6.28
CA HIS A 434 -12.57 27.53 -6.13
C HIS A 434 -13.23 27.89 -4.78
N TRP A 435 -13.96 26.94 -4.20
CA TRP A 435 -14.64 27.07 -2.91
C TRP A 435 -13.68 27.14 -1.71
N LEU A 436 -12.38 26.84 -1.87
CA LEU A 436 -11.40 27.00 -0.79
C LEU A 436 -11.27 28.45 -0.30
N ARG A 437 -11.77 29.43 -1.07
CA ARG A 437 -11.83 30.85 -0.70
C ARG A 437 -13.06 31.19 0.15
N ASP A 438 -14.07 30.32 0.19
CA ASP A 438 -15.32 30.58 0.89
C ASP A 438 -15.11 30.52 2.42
N PRO A 439 -15.46 31.58 3.17
CA PRO A 439 -15.45 31.56 4.63
C PRO A 439 -16.31 30.43 5.22
N ALA A 440 -17.39 30.03 4.56
CA ALA A 440 -18.23 28.90 4.98
C ALA A 440 -17.50 27.55 4.90
N ALA A 441 -16.41 27.48 4.12
CA ALA A 441 -15.52 26.33 4.02
C ALA A 441 -14.16 26.58 4.70
N GLN A 442 -14.13 27.46 5.71
CA GLN A 442 -12.94 27.80 6.51
C GLN A 442 -11.81 28.53 5.75
N ALA A 443 -12.08 29.08 4.56
CA ALA A 443 -11.16 29.92 3.79
C ALA A 443 -9.71 29.37 3.69
N LEU A 444 -9.56 28.07 3.41
CA LEU A 444 -8.26 27.40 3.30
C LEU A 444 -7.32 27.98 2.23
N ALA A 445 -7.83 28.76 1.28
CA ALA A 445 -7.01 29.44 0.28
C ALA A 445 -5.99 30.42 0.91
N GLU A 446 -6.31 31.05 2.05
CA GLU A 446 -5.41 32.00 2.72
C GLU A 446 -4.11 31.33 3.22
N PRO A 447 -4.15 30.27 4.07
CA PRO A 447 -2.94 29.59 4.50
C PRO A 447 -2.19 28.90 3.34
N LEU A 448 -2.91 28.38 2.33
CA LEU A 448 -2.27 27.77 1.15
C LEU A 448 -1.47 28.81 0.34
N ALA A 449 -2.01 30.02 0.16
CA ALA A 449 -1.30 31.11 -0.49
C ALA A 449 -0.05 31.54 0.29
N ALA A 450 -0.13 31.58 1.63
CA ALA A 450 1.04 31.88 2.46
C ALA A 450 2.16 30.83 2.31
N ILE A 451 1.80 29.54 2.25
CA ILE A 451 2.76 28.46 1.99
C ILE A 451 3.38 28.62 0.59
N GLN A 452 2.56 28.86 -0.43
CA GLN A 452 3.02 29.07 -1.81
C GLN A 452 4.01 30.24 -1.92
N GLN A 453 3.69 31.39 -1.31
CA GLN A 453 4.55 32.57 -1.31
C GLN A 453 5.88 32.28 -0.60
N THR A 454 5.84 31.61 0.55
CA THR A 454 7.05 31.24 1.29
C THR A 454 7.92 30.28 0.49
N ALA A 455 7.33 29.27 -0.14
CA ALA A 455 8.05 28.33 -0.99
C ALA A 455 8.66 29.02 -2.23
N THR A 456 7.95 29.97 -2.84
CA THR A 456 8.45 30.76 -3.97
C THR A 456 9.66 31.60 -3.56
N ALA A 457 9.58 32.31 -2.44
CA ALA A 457 10.69 33.09 -1.91
C ALA A 457 11.91 32.22 -1.58
N ALA A 458 11.70 31.00 -1.08
CA ALA A 458 12.78 30.05 -0.81
C ALA A 458 13.48 29.57 -2.09
N VAL A 459 12.73 29.34 -3.18
CA VAL A 459 13.31 29.00 -4.49
C VAL A 459 14.13 30.16 -5.04
N ASP A 460 13.61 31.39 -5.00
CA ASP A 460 14.30 32.58 -5.47
C ASP A 460 15.63 32.81 -4.74
N GLU A 461 15.65 32.61 -3.42
CA GLU A 461 16.87 32.72 -2.62
C GLU A 461 17.87 31.60 -2.94
N PHE A 462 17.39 30.37 -3.16
CA PHE A 462 18.26 29.26 -3.57
C PHE A 462 18.91 29.51 -4.93
N ASP A 463 18.14 30.01 -5.91
CA ASP A 463 18.64 30.34 -7.24
C ASP A 463 19.64 31.50 -7.19
N LYS A 464 19.42 32.48 -6.33
CA LYS A 464 20.38 33.56 -6.08
C LYS A 464 21.68 33.04 -5.48
N VAL A 465 21.63 32.19 -4.46
CA VAL A 465 22.84 31.54 -3.89
C VAL A 465 23.57 30.72 -4.95
N ARG A 466 22.84 29.96 -5.77
CA ARG A 466 23.41 29.18 -6.87
C ARG A 466 24.08 30.07 -7.91
N SER A 467 23.46 31.20 -8.29
CA SER A 467 24.05 32.15 -9.22
C SER A 467 25.33 32.78 -8.66
N ILE A 468 25.36 33.13 -7.37
CA ILE A 468 26.52 33.71 -6.69
C ILE A 468 27.65 32.68 -6.65
N ARG A 469 27.35 31.41 -6.32
CA ARG A 469 28.36 30.34 -6.34
C ARG A 469 28.94 30.14 -7.74
N LYS A 470 28.09 30.14 -8.77
CA LYS A 470 28.52 30.00 -10.17
C LYS A 470 29.40 31.19 -10.59
N SER A 471 28.95 32.43 -10.36
CA SER A 471 29.73 33.62 -10.70
C SER A 471 31.04 33.72 -9.93
N THR A 472 31.06 33.26 -8.68
CA THR A 472 32.26 33.16 -7.86
C THR A 472 33.22 32.14 -8.44
N ALA A 473 32.76 30.92 -8.75
CA ALA A 473 33.59 29.89 -9.36
C ALA A 473 34.17 30.33 -10.71
N GLU A 474 33.35 30.93 -11.57
CA GLU A 474 33.79 31.50 -12.86
C GLU A 474 34.82 32.62 -12.66
N THR A 475 34.62 33.47 -11.66
CA THR A 475 35.57 34.56 -11.35
C THR A 475 36.87 34.01 -10.78
N THR A 476 36.81 33.05 -9.86
CA THR A 476 37.99 32.35 -9.33
C THR A 476 38.75 31.66 -10.44
N GLN A 477 38.07 30.93 -11.34
CA GLN A 477 38.71 30.26 -12.48
C GLN A 477 39.36 31.27 -13.44
N ARG A 478 38.71 32.41 -13.68
CA ARG A 478 39.27 33.50 -14.49
C ARG A 478 40.52 34.10 -13.86
N VAL A 479 40.50 34.41 -12.56
CA VAL A 479 41.65 34.97 -11.84
C VAL A 479 42.80 33.97 -11.79
N LEU A 480 42.52 32.68 -11.51
CA LEU A 480 43.53 31.62 -11.54
C LEU A 480 44.15 31.48 -12.93
N GLY A 481 43.32 31.49 -14.00
CA GLY A 481 43.80 31.46 -15.38
C GLY A 481 44.69 32.65 -15.72
N GLN A 482 44.31 33.87 -15.31
CA GLN A 482 45.13 35.07 -15.49
C GLN A 482 46.46 34.99 -14.72
N ALA A 483 46.45 34.45 -13.50
CA ALA A 483 47.65 34.26 -12.70
C ALA A 483 48.58 33.20 -13.30
N ASP A 484 48.04 32.12 -13.87
CA ASP A 484 48.81 31.09 -14.56
C ASP A 484 49.41 31.61 -15.87
N GLU A 485 48.65 32.40 -16.63
CA GLU A 485 49.14 33.07 -17.84
C GLU A 485 50.25 34.08 -17.50
N LEU A 486 50.08 34.89 -16.46
CA LEU A 486 51.10 35.83 -16.00
C LEU A 486 52.37 35.08 -15.56
N ARG A 487 52.24 33.98 -14.81
CA ARG A 487 53.37 33.12 -14.42
C ARG A 487 54.08 32.53 -15.63
N ALA A 488 53.33 31.99 -16.59
CA ALA A 488 53.89 31.44 -17.83
C ALA A 488 54.59 32.52 -18.66
N ARG A 489 54.05 33.75 -18.69
CA ARG A 489 54.65 34.88 -19.39
C ARG A 489 55.96 35.32 -18.75
N ILE A 490 56.01 35.42 -17.42
CA ILE A 490 57.23 35.74 -16.67
C ILE A 490 58.30 34.66 -16.92
N ALA A 491 57.92 33.37 -16.88
CA ALA A 491 58.87 32.27 -17.11
C ALA A 491 59.44 32.21 -18.54
N ARG A 492 58.77 32.82 -19.52
CA ARG A 492 59.20 32.88 -20.94
C ARG A 492 59.97 34.15 -21.29
N MET A 493 60.06 35.12 -20.39
CA MET A 493 60.79 36.36 -20.64
C MET A 493 62.31 36.12 -20.56
N PRO A 494 63.11 36.65 -21.51
CA PRO A 494 64.56 36.73 -21.36
C PRO A 494 64.94 37.65 -20.18
N ASP A 495 66.16 37.51 -19.66
CA ASP A 495 66.64 38.29 -18.50
C ASP A 495 66.30 39.77 -18.63
N VAL A 496 65.50 40.26 -17.67
CA VAL A 496 64.99 41.62 -17.65
C VAL A 496 66.13 42.57 -17.26
N THR A 497 66.55 43.44 -18.17
CA THR A 497 67.71 44.33 -17.97
C THR A 497 67.37 45.72 -17.44
N GLU A 498 66.09 46.13 -17.49
CA GLU A 498 65.63 47.44 -17.01
C GLU A 498 64.75 47.34 -15.75
N VAL A 499 65.01 48.23 -14.79
CA VAL A 499 64.30 48.29 -13.48
C VAL A 499 62.81 48.55 -13.65
N ASN A 500 62.41 49.34 -14.66
CA ASN A 500 61.01 49.69 -14.91
C ASN A 500 60.15 48.48 -15.29
N ASP A 501 60.72 47.49 -15.98
CA ASP A 501 59.99 46.28 -16.35
C ASP A 501 59.74 45.36 -15.14
N TYR A 502 60.68 45.31 -14.18
CA TYR A 502 60.47 44.63 -12.90
C TYR A 502 59.33 45.26 -12.09
N VAL A 503 59.28 46.59 -12.03
CA VAL A 503 58.22 47.32 -11.33
C VAL A 503 56.86 47.05 -11.97
N ARG A 504 56.78 47.01 -13.31
CA ARG A 504 55.55 46.68 -14.04
C ARG A 504 55.07 45.25 -13.75
N LEU A 505 55.96 44.26 -13.82
CA LEU A 505 55.61 42.86 -13.52
C LEU A 505 55.20 42.66 -12.06
N LEU A 506 55.88 43.31 -11.11
CA LEU A 506 55.50 43.30 -9.69
C LEU A 506 54.13 43.95 -9.46
N ALA A 507 53.81 45.03 -10.18
CA ALA A 507 52.50 45.68 -10.09
C ALA A 507 51.38 44.78 -10.65
N GLU A 508 51.60 44.13 -11.79
CA GLU A 508 50.64 43.18 -12.37
C GLU A 508 50.42 41.95 -11.47
N LEU A 509 51.48 41.45 -10.83
CA LEU A 509 51.41 40.31 -9.91
C LEU A 509 50.74 40.69 -8.57
N ARG A 510 50.88 41.96 -8.14
CA ARG A 510 50.12 42.53 -7.01
C ARG A 510 48.64 42.63 -7.34
N ALA A 511 48.29 43.15 -8.52
CA ALA A 511 46.91 43.28 -8.95
C ALA A 511 46.19 41.93 -9.09
N ALA A 512 46.90 40.88 -9.50
CA ALA A 512 46.35 39.52 -9.58
C ALA A 512 46.15 38.83 -8.22
N ARG A 513 46.79 39.33 -7.15
CA ARG A 513 46.67 38.79 -5.78
C ARG A 513 45.50 39.37 -4.96
N GLY A 514 44.86 40.43 -5.47
CA GLY A 514 43.84 41.20 -4.74
C GLY A 514 44.44 42.46 -4.12
#